data_AF-A0A2I2M9I3-F1
#
_entry.id   AF-A0A2I2M9I3-F1
#
_cell.length_a   1.000
_cell.length_b   1.000
_cell.length_c   1.000
_cell.angle_alpha   90.00
_cell.angle_beta   90.00
_cell.angle_gamma   90.00
#
_symmetry.space_group_name_H-M   'P 1'
#
loop_
_entity.id
_entity.type
_entity.pdbx_description
1 polymer ?
#
loop_
_entity_poly.entity_id
_entity_poly.type
_entity_poly.pdbx_seq_one_letter_code
_entity_poly.pdbx_strand_id
1 'polypeptide(L)'
;MKNILYILMIFSTFYSFSQKKQERDTLFIKYDSSLLSREYDSIEKNFFYIIKGTENQADLTYFEEVKRYTNLKPKKVLCFKNILKNSNSYYKRNKIRNEVLANYLGKYLVFLKKEKEYIQVDIIQEIE
;
A
#
# COMPACT_ATOMS: atom_id res chain seq x y z
N MET A 1 1.47 48.57 -23.11
CA MET A 1 0.97 47.19 -23.25
C MET A 1 2.03 46.09 -23.09
N LYS A 2 3.33 46.36 -23.25
CA LYS A 2 4.40 45.35 -22.99
C LYS A 2 4.53 44.93 -21.51
N ASN A 3 4.26 45.83 -20.57
CA ASN A 3 4.47 45.55 -19.13
C ASN A 3 3.38 44.65 -18.51
N ILE A 4 2.24 44.46 -19.18
CA ILE A 4 1.17 43.55 -18.72
C ILE A 4 1.54 42.09 -19.03
N LEU A 5 2.31 41.85 -20.11
CA LEU A 5 2.73 40.51 -20.51
C LEU A 5 3.65 39.85 -19.44
N TYR A 6 4.50 40.65 -18.80
CA TYR A 6 5.41 40.17 -17.76
C TYR A 6 4.69 39.78 -16.46
N ILE A 7 3.58 40.45 -16.11
CA ILE A 7 2.80 40.13 -14.91
C ILE A 7 2.06 38.79 -15.09
N LEU A 8 1.58 38.50 -16.29
CA LEU A 8 0.92 37.23 -16.62
C LEU A 8 1.91 36.04 -16.58
N MET A 9 3.18 36.28 -16.91
CA MET A 9 4.23 35.25 -16.93
C MET A 9 4.73 34.89 -15.52
N ILE A 10 4.60 35.79 -14.55
CA ILE A 10 4.96 35.53 -13.14
C ILE A 10 3.84 34.75 -12.43
N PHE A 11 2.58 34.89 -12.84
CA PHE A 11 1.45 34.16 -12.25
C PHE A 11 1.37 32.69 -12.65
N SER A 12 1.96 32.28 -13.78
CA SER A 12 1.93 30.89 -14.24
C SER A 12 2.91 29.96 -13.50
N THR A 13 3.94 30.50 -12.85
CA THR A 13 4.93 29.69 -12.12
C THR A 13 4.47 29.30 -10.71
N PHE A 14 3.46 29.96 -10.15
CA PHE A 14 2.91 29.65 -8.83
C PHE A 14 1.92 28.47 -8.82
N TYR A 15 1.37 28.07 -9.98
CA TYR A 15 0.46 26.92 -10.07
C TYR A 15 1.18 25.57 -10.05
N SER A 16 2.51 25.54 -10.08
CA SER A 16 3.29 24.29 -10.06
C SER A 16 3.45 23.67 -8.68
N PHE A 17 2.92 24.27 -7.61
CA PHE A 17 3.09 23.75 -6.26
C PHE A 17 1.84 23.05 -5.74
N SER A 18 2.03 21.79 -5.37
CA SER A 18 1.12 20.92 -4.63
C SER A 18 0.12 20.10 -5.47
N GLN A 19 0.63 19.13 -6.23
CA GLN A 19 0.02 17.80 -6.12
C GLN A 19 0.23 17.34 -4.68
N LYS A 20 -0.68 17.72 -3.77
CA LYS A 20 -0.76 17.10 -2.45
C LYS A 20 -0.98 15.62 -2.70
N LYS A 21 0.09 14.81 -2.68
CA LYS A 21 -0.05 13.41 -2.29
C LYS A 21 -0.83 13.47 -0.99
N GLN A 22 -2.09 13.06 -1.06
CA GLN A 22 -2.98 13.02 0.09
C GLN A 22 -2.18 12.42 1.24
N GLU A 23 -1.99 13.16 2.34
CA GLU A 23 -1.22 12.66 3.48
C GLU A 23 -1.97 11.44 4.02
N ARG A 24 -1.57 10.26 3.56
CA ARG A 24 -2.11 8.99 4.02
C ARG A 24 -1.45 8.68 5.35
N ASP A 25 -2.26 8.30 6.32
CA ASP A 25 -1.74 7.76 7.58
C ASP A 25 -0.86 6.54 7.30
N THR A 26 0.19 6.37 8.11
CA THR A 26 1.10 5.22 7.97
C THR A 26 0.61 4.03 8.79
N LEU A 27 0.48 2.89 8.14
CA LEU A 27 0.06 1.62 8.74
C LEU A 27 1.22 0.63 8.76
N PHE A 28 1.74 0.36 9.95
CA PHE A 28 2.75 -0.67 10.15
C PHE A 28 2.10 -2.01 10.52
N ILE A 29 2.32 -3.01 9.68
CA ILE A 29 1.77 -4.35 9.80
C ILE A 29 2.89 -5.32 10.14
N LYS A 30 2.74 -6.12 11.19
CA LYS A 30 3.69 -7.20 11.49
C LYS A 30 3.61 -8.25 10.37
N TYR A 31 4.74 -8.55 9.73
CA TYR A 31 4.84 -9.64 8.77
C TYR A 31 4.48 -10.98 9.42
N ASP A 32 3.66 -11.77 8.74
CA ASP A 32 3.18 -13.05 9.22
C ASP A 32 3.20 -14.08 8.08
N SER A 33 4.14 -15.03 8.11
CA SER A 33 4.30 -16.05 7.08
C SER A 33 3.14 -17.06 7.05
N SER A 34 2.30 -17.11 8.08
CA SER A 34 1.08 -17.93 8.07
C SER A 34 -0.03 -17.32 7.21
N LEU A 35 0.04 -16.01 6.95
CA LEU A 35 -0.94 -15.25 6.17
C LEU A 35 -0.40 -14.67 4.87
N LEU A 36 0.93 -14.56 4.73
CA LEU A 36 1.59 -14.00 3.56
C LEU A 36 2.59 -15.01 2.97
N SER A 37 2.53 -15.20 1.66
CA SER A 37 3.54 -15.89 0.85
C SER A 37 4.36 -14.84 0.12
N ARG A 38 5.69 -14.91 0.21
CA ARG A 38 6.58 -14.00 -0.53
C ARG A 38 7.07 -14.67 -1.80
N GLU A 39 6.90 -13.99 -2.92
CA GLU A 39 7.24 -14.48 -4.25
C GLU A 39 8.10 -13.45 -4.97
N TYR A 40 8.93 -13.91 -5.91
CA TYR A 40 9.75 -13.05 -6.76
C TYR A 40 9.27 -13.20 -8.19
N ASP A 41 8.83 -12.09 -8.79
CA ASP A 41 8.57 -12.08 -10.21
C ASP A 41 9.86 -11.74 -10.96
N SER A 42 10.24 -12.62 -11.88
CA SER A 42 11.43 -12.42 -12.72
C SER A 42 11.20 -11.42 -13.86
N ILE A 43 9.94 -11.20 -14.27
CA ILE A 43 9.52 -10.26 -15.32
C ILE A 43 9.60 -8.84 -14.76
N GLU A 44 8.87 -8.56 -13.67
CA GLU A 44 8.85 -7.25 -13.00
C GLU A 44 10.11 -7.00 -12.16
N LYS A 45 10.94 -8.04 -11.95
CA LYS A 45 12.16 -8.01 -11.12
C LYS A 45 11.88 -7.49 -9.70
N ASN A 46 10.73 -7.86 -9.15
CA ASN A 46 10.25 -7.36 -7.88
C ASN A 46 9.72 -8.48 -6.98
N PHE A 47 9.59 -8.19 -5.68
CA PHE A 47 8.99 -9.10 -4.72
C PHE A 47 7.54 -8.76 -4.45
N PHE A 48 6.71 -9.78 -4.39
CA PHE A 48 5.29 -9.68 -4.08
C PHE A 48 4.97 -10.49 -2.84
N TYR A 49 3.93 -10.08 -2.12
CA TYR A 49 3.42 -10.76 -0.96
C TYR A 49 1.96 -11.12 -1.21
N ILE A 50 1.72 -12.37 -1.57
CA ILE A 50 0.40 -12.93 -1.79
C ILE A 50 -0.29 -13.15 -0.45
N ILE A 51 -1.52 -12.67 -0.33
CA ILE A 51 -2.33 -12.86 0.87
C ILE A 51 -3.01 -14.23 0.80
N LYS A 52 -2.68 -15.13 1.71
CA LYS A 52 -3.26 -16.48 1.71
C LYS A 52 -4.78 -16.41 1.91
N GLY A 53 -5.50 -17.20 1.12
CA GLY A 53 -6.98 -17.22 1.12
C GLY A 53 -7.64 -16.29 0.09
N THR A 54 -6.85 -15.60 -0.75
CA THR A 54 -7.32 -14.82 -1.90
C THR A 54 -7.15 -15.54 -3.25
N GLU A 55 -6.31 -16.58 -3.30
CA GLU A 55 -5.79 -17.28 -4.51
C GLU A 55 -6.83 -17.98 -5.43
N ASN A 56 -8.10 -18.07 -5.04
CA ASN A 56 -9.14 -18.76 -5.81
C ASN A 56 -10.36 -17.87 -6.07
N GLN A 57 -10.14 -16.57 -6.25
CA GLN A 57 -11.18 -15.59 -6.54
C GLN A 57 -10.84 -14.88 -7.84
N ALA A 58 -11.86 -14.41 -8.56
CA ALA A 58 -11.69 -13.64 -9.80
C ALA A 58 -10.88 -12.34 -9.60
N ASP A 59 -10.79 -11.89 -8.35
CA ASP A 59 -9.97 -10.74 -7.98
C ASP A 59 -8.89 -11.20 -7.00
N LEU A 60 -7.67 -10.70 -7.16
CA LEU A 60 -6.55 -10.96 -6.26
C LEU A 60 -6.04 -9.65 -5.66
N THR A 61 -5.91 -9.59 -4.33
CA THR A 61 -5.19 -8.50 -3.66
C THR A 61 -3.86 -9.02 -3.12
N TYR A 62 -2.77 -8.32 -3.44
CA TYR A 62 -1.43 -8.61 -2.95
C TYR A 62 -0.66 -7.33 -2.63
N PHE A 63 0.50 -7.50 -2.00
CA PHE A 63 1.40 -6.38 -1.72
C PHE A 63 2.63 -6.44 -2.63
N GLU A 64 2.89 -5.36 -3.34
CA GLU A 64 4.11 -5.20 -4.14
C GLU A 64 5.19 -4.49 -3.32
N GLU A 65 6.40 -5.02 -3.29
CA GLU A 65 7.54 -4.40 -2.61
C GLU A 65 7.97 -3.12 -3.32
N VAL A 66 7.98 -1.99 -2.61
CA VAL A 66 8.45 -0.72 -3.17
C VAL A 66 9.87 -0.43 -2.69
N LYS A 67 10.09 -0.50 -1.36
CA LYS A 67 11.37 -0.13 -0.76
C LYS A 67 11.53 -0.69 0.64
N ARG A 68 12.79 -0.95 1.03
CA ARG A 68 13.15 -1.37 2.39
C ARG A 68 13.81 -0.26 3.20
N TYR A 69 13.55 -0.31 4.50
CA TYR A 69 14.10 0.59 5.50
C TYR A 69 14.49 -0.21 6.75
N THR A 70 15.54 0.21 7.45
CA THR A 70 16.04 -0.47 8.66
C THR A 70 15.91 0.36 9.95
N ASN A 71 15.70 1.67 9.82
CA ASN A 71 15.80 2.62 10.93
C ASN A 71 14.47 3.31 11.30
N LEU A 72 13.33 2.68 11.01
CA LEU A 72 12.02 3.21 11.41
C LEU A 72 11.68 2.83 12.86
N LYS A 73 11.02 3.74 13.58
CA LYS A 73 10.56 3.57 14.96
C LYS A 73 9.05 3.83 15.05
N PRO A 74 8.20 2.93 14.54
CA PRO A 74 6.77 3.14 14.55
C PRO A 74 6.23 3.14 15.99
N LYS A 75 5.27 4.03 16.27
CA LYS A 75 4.59 4.06 17.58
C LYS A 75 3.78 2.79 17.84
N LYS A 76 3.23 2.18 16.79
CA LYS A 76 2.39 0.99 16.86
C LYS A 76 2.62 0.10 15.65
N VAL A 77 2.66 -1.21 15.88
CA VAL A 77 2.71 -2.23 14.83
C VAL A 77 1.51 -3.14 15.04
N LEU A 78 0.64 -3.26 14.04
CA LEU A 78 -0.59 -4.05 14.11
C LEU A 78 -0.36 -5.46 13.56
N CYS A 79 -1.02 -6.45 14.15
CA CYS A 79 -1.07 -7.80 13.59
C CYS A 79 -1.97 -7.81 12.35
N PHE A 80 -1.55 -8.46 11.26
CA PHE A 80 -2.32 -8.50 10.03
C PHE A 80 -3.70 -9.15 10.22
N LYS A 81 -3.79 -10.20 11.05
CA LYS A 81 -5.08 -10.82 11.43
C LYS A 81 -6.06 -9.81 12.04
N ASN A 82 -5.59 -8.88 12.85
CA ASN A 82 -6.44 -7.84 13.44
C ASN A 82 -6.90 -6.84 12.38
N ILE A 83 -6.06 -6.54 11.39
CA ILE A 83 -6.42 -5.69 10.25
C ILE A 83 -7.52 -6.34 9.43
N LEU A 84 -7.38 -7.62 9.08
CA LEU A 84 -8.41 -8.39 8.35
C LEU A 84 -9.76 -8.41 9.09
N LYS A 85 -9.72 -8.47 10.44
CA LYS A 85 -10.92 -8.38 11.27
C LYS A 85 -11.52 -6.98 11.26
N ASN A 86 -10.70 -5.95 11.44
CA ASN A 86 -11.15 -4.55 11.54
C ASN A 86 -11.63 -3.98 10.19
N SER A 87 -11.08 -4.46 9.08
CA SER A 87 -11.56 -4.11 7.73
C SER A 87 -12.89 -4.78 7.39
N ASN A 88 -13.36 -5.74 8.20
CA ASN A 88 -14.46 -6.64 7.86
C ASN A 88 -14.24 -7.40 6.53
N SER A 89 -12.98 -7.59 6.11
CA SER A 89 -12.69 -8.33 4.87
C SER A 89 -12.83 -9.85 5.06
N TYR A 90 -12.84 -10.34 6.30
CA TYR A 90 -13.03 -11.77 6.58
C TYR A 90 -14.49 -12.19 6.41
N TYR A 91 -14.77 -13.20 5.58
CA TYR A 91 -16.11 -13.77 5.45
C TYR A 91 -16.06 -15.28 5.20
N LYS A 92 -16.65 -16.07 6.12
CA LYS A 92 -16.88 -17.53 6.10
C LYS A 92 -15.73 -18.42 5.57
N ARG A 93 -15.28 -19.40 6.37
CA ARG A 93 -14.29 -20.43 5.99
C ARG A 93 -12.94 -19.88 5.51
N ASN A 94 -12.39 -18.86 6.19
CA ASN A 94 -11.06 -18.30 5.91
C ASN A 94 -10.88 -17.64 4.54
N LYS A 95 -11.99 -17.21 3.91
CA LYS A 95 -11.94 -16.41 2.69
C LYS A 95 -11.91 -14.92 3.01
N ILE A 96 -11.18 -14.18 2.19
CA ILE A 96 -11.00 -12.73 2.28
C ILE A 96 -11.72 -12.08 1.10
N ARG A 97 -12.50 -11.03 1.37
CA ARG A 97 -13.08 -10.16 0.33
C ARG A 97 -12.01 -9.18 -0.15
N ASN A 98 -11.44 -9.44 -1.32
CA ASN A 98 -10.32 -8.70 -1.87
C ASN A 98 -10.59 -7.19 -2.00
N GLU A 99 -11.68 -6.82 -2.68
CA GLU A 99 -12.07 -5.41 -2.85
C GLU A 99 -12.20 -4.66 -1.51
N VAL A 100 -12.83 -5.29 -0.50
CA VAL A 100 -12.99 -4.68 0.85
C VAL A 100 -11.64 -4.46 1.52
N LEU A 101 -10.72 -5.42 1.38
CA LEU A 101 -9.38 -5.31 1.95
C LEU A 101 -8.54 -4.26 1.21
N ALA A 102 -8.56 -4.26 -0.12
CA ALA A 102 -7.86 -3.30 -0.96
C ALA A 102 -8.34 -1.87 -0.64
N ASN A 103 -9.66 -1.65 -0.60
CA ASN A 103 -10.27 -0.37 -0.23
C ASN A 103 -9.91 0.07 1.20
N TYR A 104 -9.78 -0.86 2.14
CA TYR A 104 -9.35 -0.54 3.51
C TYR A 104 -7.87 -0.13 3.55
N LEU A 105 -7.00 -0.92 2.92
CA LEU A 105 -5.54 -0.72 2.97
C LEU A 105 -5.07 0.45 2.10
N GLY A 106 -5.74 0.72 0.97
CA GLY A 106 -5.42 1.81 0.05
C GLY A 106 -5.54 3.21 0.66
N LYS A 107 -6.18 3.34 1.83
CA LYS A 107 -6.23 4.58 2.62
C LYS A 107 -4.93 4.91 3.33
N TYR A 108 -4.01 3.94 3.44
CA TYR A 108 -2.79 4.06 4.23
C TYR A 108 -1.54 3.97 3.35
N LEU A 109 -0.43 4.51 3.88
CA LEU A 109 0.91 4.11 3.46
C LEU A 109 1.30 2.86 4.26
N VAL A 110 1.43 1.72 3.60
CA VAL A 110 1.57 0.43 4.28
C VAL A 110 3.04 0.00 4.37
N PHE A 111 3.44 -0.44 5.55
CA PHE A 111 4.74 -1.07 5.80
C PHE A 111 4.56 -2.45 6.41
N LEU A 112 5.18 -3.46 5.82
CA LEU A 112 5.37 -4.76 6.46
C LEU A 112 6.63 -4.72 7.33
N LYS A 113 6.48 -4.89 8.64
CA LYS A 113 7.59 -5.04 9.58
C LYS A 113 8.02 -6.50 9.63
N LYS A 114 9.20 -6.80 9.10
CA LYS A 114 9.84 -8.11 9.15
C LYS A 114 11.17 -7.98 9.91
N GLU A 115 11.22 -8.52 11.12
CA GLU A 115 12.39 -8.39 12.01
C GLU A 115 12.82 -6.93 12.24
N LYS A 116 14.00 -6.55 11.75
CA LYS A 116 14.59 -5.20 11.79
C LYS A 116 14.27 -4.37 10.54
N GLU A 117 13.63 -4.98 9.54
CA GLU A 117 13.28 -4.34 8.28
C GLU A 117 11.82 -3.87 8.28
N TYR A 118 11.60 -2.77 7.57
CA TYR A 118 10.31 -2.22 7.24
C TYR A 118 10.24 -2.14 5.72
N ILE A 119 9.30 -2.89 5.16
CA ILE A 119 9.13 -3.05 3.73
C ILE A 119 7.92 -2.22 3.36
N GLN A 120 8.13 -1.07 2.73
CA GLN A 120 7.06 -0.30 2.13
C GLN A 120 6.48 -1.11 0.99
N VAL A 121 5.15 -1.18 0.96
CA VAL A 121 4.44 -1.93 -0.08
C VAL A 121 3.31 -1.10 -0.67
N ASP A 122 3.08 -1.32 -1.96
CA ASP A 122 1.88 -0.87 -2.64
C ASP A 122 0.83 -1.98 -2.61
N ILE A 123 -0.45 -1.58 -2.63
CA ILE A 123 -1.59 -2.49 -2.59
C ILE A 123 -2.09 -2.65 -4.01
N ILE A 124 -1.91 -3.83 -4.57
CA ILE A 124 -2.36 -4.13 -5.93
C ILE A 124 -3.62 -4.97 -5.85
N GLN A 125 -4.60 -4.60 -6.66
CA GLN A 125 -5.80 -5.39 -6.91
C GLN A 125 -5.84 -5.72 -8.39
N GLU A 126 -5.73 -6.99 -8.71
CA GLU A 126 -5.94 -7.52 -10.06
C GLU A 126 -7.35 -8.10 -10.15
N ILE A 127 -8.00 -7.86 -11.28
CA ILE A 127 -9.32 -8.37 -11.65
C ILE A 127 -9.09 -9.14 -12.95
N GLU A 128 -9.38 -10.44 -12.96
CA GLU A 128 -9.34 -11.28 -14.17
C GLU A 128 -10.56 -11.06 -15.09
#